data_AF-A0AAD3DLY5-F1
#
_entry.id   AF-A0AAD3DLY5-F1
#
_cell.length_a   1.000
_cell.length_b   1.000
_cell.length_c   1.000
_cell.angle_alpha   90.00
_cell.angle_beta   90.00
_cell.angle_gamma   90.00
#
_symmetry.space_group_name_H-M   'P 1'
#
loop_
_entity.id
_entity.type
_entity.pdbx_description
1 polymer ?
#
loop_
_entity_poly.entity_id
_entity_poly.type
_entity_poly.pdbx_seq_one_letter_code
_entity_poly.pdbx_strand_id
1 'polypeptide(L)'
;GGSVADGGVCRVGWTYPNTEYERLRFAVFCDLHRQGFVMTGGIKFGADMLAYPGDPSLYHAQFTVRPLLPGEALNPMLLKAVARGSHAARKHVLLAFYAEGEAALGKSVWLSPLGSQLPRIKYLSLAPEAGFGANA
;
A
#
# COMPACT_ATOMS: atom_id res chain seq x y z
N GLY A 1 -29.44 21.33 42.78
CA GLY A 1 -29.58 21.45 41.32
C GLY A 1 -28.21 21.69 40.73
N GLY A 2 -27.80 20.86 39.79
CA GLY A 2 -26.48 20.95 39.14
C GLY A 2 -26.07 19.60 38.56
N SER A 3 -26.73 19.18 37.48
CA SER A 3 -26.33 18.01 36.69
C SER A 3 -25.05 18.35 35.95
N VAL A 4 -23.96 17.64 36.26
CA VAL A 4 -22.73 17.69 35.48
C VAL A 4 -23.03 17.07 34.12
N ALA A 5 -22.80 17.81 33.04
CA ALA A 5 -22.97 17.32 31.67
C ALA A 5 -21.94 16.21 31.43
N ASP A 6 -22.43 15.01 31.12
CA ASP A 6 -21.61 13.88 30.71
C ASP A 6 -20.91 14.28 29.41
N GLY A 7 -19.57 14.40 29.47
CA GLY A 7 -18.72 14.82 28.36
C GLY A 7 -18.70 13.75 27.27
N GLY A 8 -19.76 13.71 26.47
CA GLY A 8 -19.97 12.71 25.42
C GLY A 8 -18.80 12.69 24.44
N VAL A 9 -17.99 11.65 24.49
CA VAL A 9 -16.99 11.35 23.46
C VAL A 9 -17.75 11.01 22.18
N CYS A 10 -17.72 11.91 21.21
CA CYS A 10 -18.25 11.64 19.88
C CYS A 10 -17.37 10.55 19.24
N ARG A 11 -17.86 9.31 19.21
CA ARG A 11 -17.16 8.21 18.51
C ARG A 11 -17.17 8.55 17.02
N VAL A 12 -16.02 8.96 16.51
CA VAL A 12 -15.81 9.11 15.06
C VAL A 12 -16.05 7.73 14.45
N GLY A 13 -17.07 7.60 13.60
CA GLY A 13 -17.39 6.35 12.92
C GLY A 13 -16.30 6.01 11.90
N TRP A 14 -15.18 5.48 12.36
CA TRP A 14 -14.08 5.04 11.51
C TRP A 14 -14.51 3.85 10.66
N THR A 15 -14.59 4.04 9.34
CA THR A 15 -15.11 3.05 8.39
C THR A 15 -14.05 2.43 7.50
N TYR A 16 -12.77 2.78 7.66
CA TYR A 16 -11.70 2.21 6.83
C TYR A 16 -11.38 0.75 7.23
N PRO A 17 -11.15 -0.15 6.25
CA PRO A 17 -11.27 0.02 4.81
C PRO A 17 -12.71 -0.19 4.29
N ASN A 18 -13.27 0.77 3.55
CA ASN A 18 -14.65 0.73 3.06
C ASN A 18 -14.77 0.54 1.54
N THR A 19 -13.80 1.06 0.78
CA THR A 19 -13.79 0.92 -0.69
C THR A 19 -12.96 -0.29 -1.14
N GLU A 20 -13.15 -0.74 -2.39
CA GLU A 20 -12.34 -1.83 -2.96
C GLU A 20 -10.86 -1.46 -3.01
N TYR A 21 -10.56 -0.20 -3.33
CA TYR A 21 -9.20 0.33 -3.33
C TYR A 21 -8.58 0.32 -1.93
N GLU A 22 -9.31 0.79 -0.91
CA GLU A 22 -8.83 0.79 0.47
C GLU A 22 -8.59 -0.61 1.00
N ARG A 23 -9.46 -1.57 0.65
CA ARG A 23 -9.28 -2.99 0.97
C ARG A 23 -8.02 -3.55 0.33
N LEU A 24 -7.78 -3.25 -0.95
CA LEU A 24 -6.54 -3.66 -1.63
C LEU A 24 -5.32 -3.01 -0.98
N ARG A 25 -5.35 -1.69 -0.75
CA ARG A 25 -4.26 -0.95 -0.11
C ARG A 25 -3.91 -1.53 1.25
N PHE A 26 -4.92 -1.87 2.06
CA PHE A 26 -4.73 -2.50 3.36
C PHE A 26 -4.19 -3.94 3.24
N ALA A 27 -4.69 -4.75 2.31
CA ALA A 27 -4.15 -6.09 2.06
C ALA A 27 -2.67 -6.04 1.62
N VAL A 28 -2.30 -5.10 0.75
CA VAL A 28 -0.91 -4.84 0.34
C VAL A 28 -0.05 -4.42 1.53
N PHE A 29 -0.56 -3.56 2.41
CA PHE A 29 0.13 -3.18 3.64
C PHE A 29 0.38 -4.41 4.53
N CYS A 30 -0.66 -5.21 4.80
CA CYS A 30 -0.53 -6.41 5.63
C CYS A 30 0.46 -7.42 5.04
N ASP A 31 0.44 -7.64 3.73
CA ASP A 31 1.34 -8.60 3.09
C ASP A 31 2.80 -8.14 3.14
N LEU A 32 3.10 -6.88 2.81
CA LEU A 32 4.45 -6.33 2.92
C LEU A 32 4.93 -6.26 4.38
N HIS A 33 4.04 -5.93 5.31
CA HIS A 33 4.37 -5.92 6.74
C HIS A 33 4.76 -7.31 7.23
N ARG A 34 4.00 -8.34 6.84
CA ARG A 34 4.29 -9.74 7.16
C ARG A 34 5.62 -10.21 6.57
N GLN A 35 6.04 -9.64 5.44
CA GLN A 35 7.35 -9.87 4.83
C GLN A 35 8.50 -9.10 5.51
N GLY A 36 8.21 -8.29 6.54
CA GLY A 36 9.22 -7.56 7.33
C GLY A 36 9.46 -6.11 6.90
N PHE A 37 8.67 -5.58 5.96
CA PHE A 37 8.80 -4.17 5.59
C PHE A 37 8.09 -3.24 6.57
N VAL A 38 8.71 -2.09 6.83
CA VAL A 38 8.05 -0.94 7.48
C VAL A 38 7.50 -0.03 6.40
N MET A 39 6.27 0.48 6.58
CA MET A 39 5.62 1.32 5.57
C MET A 39 5.29 2.71 6.08
N THR A 40 5.45 3.71 5.20
CA THR A 40 5.03 5.10 5.42
C THR A 40 4.28 5.62 4.20
N GLY A 41 3.78 6.86 4.25
CA GLY A 41 3.10 7.49 3.13
C GLY A 41 4.02 7.76 1.93
N GLY A 42 3.55 7.46 0.71
CA GLY A 42 4.34 7.59 -0.53
C GLY A 42 4.08 8.82 -1.38
N ILE A 43 3.20 9.74 -0.95
CA ILE A 43 2.64 10.79 -1.83
C ILE A 43 3.72 11.67 -2.49
N LYS A 44 4.83 11.94 -1.79
CA LYS A 44 5.98 12.69 -2.29
C LYS A 44 6.62 12.07 -3.54
N PHE A 45 6.50 10.76 -3.70
CA PHE A 45 7.08 9.99 -4.80
C PHE A 45 6.04 9.50 -5.81
N GLY A 46 4.81 10.04 -5.75
CA GLY A 46 3.72 9.65 -6.65
C GLY A 46 3.23 8.22 -6.40
N ALA A 47 3.28 7.75 -5.15
CA ALA A 47 2.83 6.44 -4.73
C ALA A 47 1.99 6.50 -3.44
N ASP A 48 1.30 5.42 -3.11
CA ASP A 48 0.47 5.35 -1.91
C ASP A 48 1.30 5.12 -0.65
N MET A 49 2.32 4.28 -0.79
CA MET A 49 3.16 3.83 0.32
C MET A 49 4.62 3.79 -0.10
N LEU A 50 5.48 3.88 0.89
CA LEU A 50 6.89 3.54 0.81
C LEU A 50 7.13 2.28 1.60
N ALA A 51 7.96 1.37 1.10
CA ALA A 51 8.39 0.20 1.86
C ALA A 51 9.88 0.27 2.16
N TYR A 52 10.20 0.12 3.44
CA TYR A 52 11.55 0.18 4.00
C TYR A 52 11.93 -1.22 4.50
N PRO A 53 13.16 -1.68 4.27
CA PRO A 53 13.63 -2.98 4.79
C PRO A 53 13.83 -2.97 6.31
N GLY A 54 13.62 -1.84 6.98
CA GLY A 54 13.76 -1.65 8.42
C GLY A 54 13.23 -0.28 8.85
N ASP A 55 13.67 0.22 10.01
CA ASP A 55 13.22 1.50 10.57
C ASP A 55 13.47 2.68 9.58
N PRO A 56 12.45 3.48 9.25
CA PRO A 56 12.59 4.63 8.35
C PRO A 56 13.59 5.71 8.79
N SER A 57 13.99 5.74 10.06
CA SER A 57 15.05 6.61 10.58
C SER A 57 16.47 6.12 10.23
N LEU A 58 16.62 4.82 9.97
CA LEU A 58 17.91 4.18 9.69
C LEU A 58 18.05 3.74 8.22
N TYR A 59 16.94 3.43 7.56
CA TYR A 59 16.92 2.90 6.20
C TYR A 59 16.24 3.87 5.23
N HIS A 60 16.71 3.87 3.98
CA HIS A 60 15.97 4.48 2.89
C HIS A 60 14.88 3.54 2.39
N ALA A 61 13.73 4.10 1.99
CA ALA A 61 12.71 3.33 1.33
C ALA A 61 13.28 2.71 0.04
N GLN A 62 13.16 1.40 -0.07
CA GLN A 62 13.60 0.64 -1.23
C GLN A 62 12.56 0.70 -2.36
N PHE A 63 11.27 0.74 -1.96
CA PHE A 63 10.15 0.69 -2.89
C PHE A 63 9.21 1.86 -2.72
N THR A 64 8.70 2.36 -3.85
CA THR A 64 7.42 3.08 -3.92
C THR A 64 6.35 2.07 -4.29
N VAL A 65 5.24 2.00 -3.54
CA VAL A 65 4.22 0.95 -3.70
C VAL A 65 2.91 1.57 -4.16
N ARG A 66 2.36 1.03 -5.25
CA ARG A 66 1.10 1.45 -5.87
C ARG A 66 0.15 0.26 -6.02
N PRO A 67 -0.91 0.18 -5.20
CA PRO A 67 -2.02 -0.74 -5.44
C PRO A 67 -2.70 -0.45 -6.77
N LEU A 68 -3.09 -1.51 -7.50
CA LEU A 68 -3.85 -1.44 -8.74
C LEU A 68 -5.06 -2.35 -8.67
N LEU A 69 -6.24 -1.80 -8.94
CA LEU A 69 -7.45 -2.60 -8.98
C LEU A 69 -7.49 -3.51 -10.23
N PRO A 70 -8.15 -4.68 -10.14
CA PRO A 70 -8.41 -5.49 -11.31
C PRO A 70 -9.14 -4.68 -12.40
N GLY A 71 -8.63 -4.73 -13.63
CA GLY A 71 -9.20 -3.99 -14.76
C GLY A 71 -8.93 -2.49 -14.77
N GLU A 72 -8.15 -1.96 -13.81
CA GLU A 72 -7.73 -0.57 -13.82
C GLU A 72 -6.83 -0.28 -15.04
N ALA A 73 -7.20 0.72 -15.83
CA ALA A 73 -6.41 1.12 -16.99
C ALA A 73 -5.11 1.80 -16.56
N LEU A 74 -3.98 1.24 -16.98
CA LEU A 74 -2.67 1.85 -16.75
C LEU A 74 -2.38 2.90 -17.80
N ASN A 75 -2.32 4.17 -17.39
CA ASN A 75 -1.85 5.25 -18.25
C ASN A 75 -0.31 5.18 -18.40
N PRO A 76 0.23 4.93 -19.61
CA PRO A 76 1.67 4.76 -19.80
C PRO A 76 2.49 6.01 -19.45
N MET A 77 1.93 7.20 -19.69
CA MET A 77 2.60 8.47 -19.40
C MET A 77 2.70 8.73 -17.90
N LEU A 78 1.63 8.42 -17.16
CA LEU A 78 1.65 8.49 -15.70
C LEU A 78 2.63 7.47 -15.12
N LEU A 79 2.62 6.23 -15.62
CA LEU A 79 3.53 5.19 -15.19
C LEU A 79 4.99 5.61 -15.39
N LYS A 80 5.33 6.12 -16.57
CA LYS A 80 6.65 6.69 -16.88
C LYS A 80 7.03 7.81 -15.91
N ALA A 81 6.11 8.72 -15.61
CA ALA A 81 6.39 9.85 -14.72
C ALA A 81 6.70 9.38 -13.28
N VAL A 82 5.92 8.43 -12.76
CA VAL A 82 6.11 7.83 -11.43
C VAL A 82 7.41 7.03 -11.38
N ALA A 83 7.70 6.22 -12.40
CA ALA A 83 8.94 5.45 -12.49
C ALA A 83 10.16 6.37 -12.50
N ARG A 84 10.17 7.39 -13.36
CA ARG A 84 11.26 8.39 -13.40
C ARG A 84 11.46 9.06 -12.05
N GLY A 85 10.39 9.53 -11.40
CA GLY A 85 10.47 10.20 -10.11
C GLY A 85 10.97 9.28 -8.99
N SER A 86 10.50 8.04 -8.97
CA SER A 86 10.94 7.03 -7.99
C SER A 86 12.41 6.67 -8.19
N HIS A 87 12.84 6.47 -9.44
CA HIS A 87 14.22 6.12 -9.77
C HIS A 87 15.21 7.25 -9.51
N ALA A 88 14.82 8.51 -9.75
CA ALA A 88 15.63 9.67 -9.37
C ALA A 88 15.89 9.69 -7.85
N ALA A 89 14.96 9.16 -7.05
CA ALA A 89 15.11 9.00 -5.61
C ALA A 89 15.64 7.61 -5.18
N ARG A 90 16.21 6.85 -6.13
CA ARG A 90 16.79 5.50 -5.98
C ARG A 90 15.82 4.46 -5.39
N LYS A 91 14.56 4.46 -5.84
CA LYS A 91 13.51 3.50 -5.43
C LYS A 91 12.97 2.72 -6.62
N HIS A 92 12.71 1.43 -6.42
CA HIS A 92 11.96 0.62 -7.37
C HIS A 92 10.47 0.94 -7.24
N VAL A 93 9.72 0.88 -8.33
CA VAL A 93 8.25 1.00 -8.26
C VAL A 93 7.68 -0.41 -8.16
N LEU A 94 6.88 -0.68 -7.13
CA LEU A 94 6.08 -1.89 -7.00
C LEU A 94 4.64 -1.60 -7.36
N LEU A 95 4.17 -2.20 -8.45
CA LEU A 95 2.76 -2.30 -8.75
C LEU A 95 2.21 -3.52 -8.02
N ALA A 96 1.24 -3.33 -7.13
CA ALA A 96 0.70 -4.37 -6.27
C ALA A 96 -0.77 -4.65 -6.63
N PHE A 97 -1.11 -5.92 -6.81
CA PHE A 97 -2.45 -6.33 -7.25
C PHE A 97 -2.83 -7.68 -6.65
N TYR A 98 -4.13 -7.98 -6.60
CA TYR A 98 -4.60 -9.30 -6.17
C TYR A 98 -4.07 -10.39 -7.09
N ALA A 99 -3.68 -11.54 -6.52
CA ALA A 99 -3.46 -12.72 -7.33
C ALA A 99 -4.75 -13.14 -8.04
N GLU A 100 -4.62 -13.87 -9.14
CA GLU A 100 -5.75 -14.34 -9.93
C GLU A 100 -6.75 -15.13 -9.06
N GLY A 101 -8.05 -14.85 -9.20
CA GLY A 101 -9.12 -15.44 -8.40
C GLY A 101 -9.31 -14.86 -6.99
N GLU A 102 -8.35 -14.09 -6.47
CA GLU A 102 -8.41 -13.53 -5.10
C GLU A 102 -9.18 -12.20 -5.02
N ALA A 103 -9.45 -11.54 -6.15
CA ALA A 103 -10.18 -10.28 -6.18
C ALA A 103 -11.62 -10.41 -5.63
N ALA A 104 -12.28 -11.53 -5.92
CA ALA A 104 -13.61 -11.83 -5.37
C ALA A 104 -13.55 -12.14 -3.87
N LEU A 105 -12.48 -12.80 -3.42
CA LEU A 105 -12.22 -13.06 -1.99
C LEU A 105 -11.98 -11.74 -1.24
N GLY A 106 -11.32 -10.77 -1.87
CA GLY A 106 -11.18 -9.41 -1.37
C GLY A 106 -12.50 -8.65 -1.18
N LYS A 107 -13.65 -9.18 -1.61
CA LYS A 107 -14.99 -8.64 -1.30
C LYS A 107 -15.65 -9.40 -0.14
N SER A 108 -15.46 -10.71 -0.05
CA SER A 108 -16.09 -11.58 0.97
C SER A 108 -15.33 -11.64 2.30
N VAL A 109 -14.00 -11.54 2.30
CA VAL A 109 -13.13 -11.56 3.50
C VAL A 109 -13.56 -10.49 4.50
N TRP A 110 -13.87 -9.29 4.03
CA TRP A 110 -14.22 -8.15 4.87
C TRP A 110 -15.65 -8.17 5.39
N LEU A 111 -16.47 -9.13 4.95
CA LEU A 111 -17.81 -9.38 5.47
C LEU A 111 -17.80 -10.41 6.60
N SER A 112 -16.68 -11.08 6.87
CA SER A 112 -16.57 -12.13 7.89
C SER A 112 -15.66 -11.70 9.05
N PRO A 113 -16.18 -11.55 10.28
CA PRO A 113 -15.39 -11.17 11.45
C PRO A 113 -14.50 -12.31 11.99
N LEU A 114 -14.57 -13.51 11.40
CA LEU A 114 -13.87 -14.70 11.86
C LEU A 114 -12.84 -15.18 10.81
N GLY A 115 -11.60 -14.69 10.94
CA GLY A 115 -10.40 -15.41 10.50
C GLY A 115 -10.30 -15.83 9.02
N SER A 116 -10.89 -15.09 8.07
CA SER A 116 -10.67 -15.40 6.65
C SER A 116 -9.23 -15.03 6.24
N GLN A 117 -8.58 -15.94 5.49
CA GLN A 117 -7.23 -15.72 4.98
C GLN A 117 -7.22 -14.47 4.09
N LEU A 118 -6.29 -13.54 4.35
CA LEU A 118 -6.13 -12.36 3.51
C LEU A 118 -5.88 -12.78 2.04
N PRO A 119 -6.43 -12.02 1.07
CA PRO A 119 -6.20 -12.32 -0.33
C PRO A 119 -4.70 -12.22 -0.64
N ARG A 120 -4.20 -13.15 -1.46
CA ARG A 120 -2.79 -13.12 -1.86
C ARG A 120 -2.51 -11.93 -2.77
N ILE A 121 -1.38 -11.27 -2.53
CA ILE A 121 -0.92 -10.13 -3.31
C ILE A 121 0.23 -10.58 -4.23
N LYS A 122 0.23 -10.08 -5.46
CA LYS A 122 1.34 -10.19 -6.41
C LYS A 122 1.90 -8.80 -6.68
N TYR A 123 3.19 -8.78 -7.03
CA TYR A 123 3.94 -7.57 -7.28
C TYR A 123 4.61 -7.63 -8.65
N LEU A 124 4.54 -6.53 -9.39
CA LEU A 124 5.37 -6.26 -10.55
C LEU A 124 6.32 -5.13 -10.19
N SER A 125 7.62 -5.41 -10.19
CA SER A 125 8.66 -4.42 -9.93
C SER A 125 9.11 -3.77 -11.23
N LEU A 126 9.12 -2.44 -11.25
CA LEU A 126 9.81 -1.65 -12.26
C LEU A 126 11.09 -1.11 -11.62
N ALA A 127 12.22 -1.52 -12.17
CA ALA A 127 13.54 -1.11 -11.74
C ALA A 127 14.39 -0.78 -12.99
N PRO A 128 15.38 0.12 -12.89
CA PRO A 128 16.37 0.28 -13.95
C PRO A 128 17.14 -1.04 -14.13
N GLU A 129 17.45 -1.42 -15.37
CA GLU A 129 18.24 -2.65 -15.66
C GLU A 129 19.60 -2.65 -14.93
N ALA A 130 20.26 -1.50 -14.86
CA ALA A 130 21.54 -1.35 -14.17
C ALA A 130 21.42 -1.36 -12.63
N GLY A 131 20.22 -1.43 -12.08
CA GLY A 131 19.94 -1.27 -10.65
C GLY A 131 20.31 0.11 -10.10
N PHE A 132 20.33 0.25 -8.77
CA PHE A 132 20.77 1.48 -8.10
C PHE A 132 22.17 1.32 -7.52
N GLY A 133 23.16 1.36 -8.40
CA GLY A 133 24.58 1.41 -8.04
C GLY A 133 25.21 0.03 -7.93
N ALA A 134 26.08 -0.27 -8.89
CA ALA A 134 27.20 -1.19 -8.71
C ALA A 134 28.49 -0.46 -8.26
N ASN A 135 28.46 0.88 -8.17
CA ASN A 135 29.59 1.70 -7.73
C ASN A 135 29.10 2.72 -6.69
N ALA A 136 29.25 2.38 -5.41
CA ALA A 136 29.22 3.31 -4.29
C ALA A 136 30.33 2.89 -3.32
#